data_AF-A0A521P9Z2-F1
#
_entry.id   AF-A0A521P9Z2-F1
#
_cell.length_a   1.000
_cell.length_b   1.000
_cell.length_c   1.000
_cell.angle_alpha   90.00
_cell.angle_beta   90.00
_cell.angle_gamma   90.00
#
_symmetry.space_group_name_H-M   'P 1'
#
loop_
_entity.id
_entity.type
_entity.pdbx_description
1 polymer ?
#
loop_
_entity_poly.entity_id
_entity_poly.type
_entity_poly.pdbx_seq_one_letter_code
_entity_poly.pdbx_strand_id
1 'polypeptide(L)'
;MMITAAIAVLALAPPQSATQPASLEEAAGWTLIMEDGVFQRRRGPLSLGENDTVLIWTAALPQPEHAATLGAVFQRFELDCPGHKIRRREGLVVEPGATATTALDGGDESWGYPGSQPPWVARLLVDVCTVTD
;
A
#
# COMPACT_ATOMS: atom_id res chain seq x y z
N MET A 1 -49.70 5.89 19.66
CA MET A 1 -48.54 5.16 19.09
C MET A 1 -47.71 6.19 18.35
N MET A 2 -46.54 6.59 18.89
CA MET A 2 -45.61 7.49 18.18
C MET A 2 -44.34 6.69 17.89
N ILE A 3 -43.98 6.59 16.61
CA ILE A 3 -42.79 5.92 16.12
C ILE A 3 -41.65 6.94 16.18
N THR A 4 -40.71 6.76 17.09
CA THR A 4 -39.45 7.50 17.13
C THR A 4 -38.52 6.89 16.08
N ALA A 5 -38.41 7.52 14.91
CA ALA A 5 -37.37 7.20 13.94
C ALA A 5 -36.06 7.84 14.40
N ALA A 6 -35.18 7.04 15.02
CA ALA A 6 -33.80 7.43 15.27
C ALA A 6 -33.06 7.47 13.94
N ILE A 7 -32.65 8.67 13.52
CA ILE A 7 -31.79 8.86 12.34
C ILE A 7 -30.42 8.28 12.69
N ALA A 8 -30.08 7.16 12.05
CA ALA A 8 -28.73 6.62 12.09
C ALA A 8 -27.80 7.59 11.35
N VAL A 9 -27.05 8.38 12.11
CA VAL A 9 -25.90 9.12 11.58
C VAL A 9 -24.87 8.06 11.20
N LEU A 10 -24.74 7.74 9.92
CA LEU A 10 -23.50 7.14 9.41
C LEU A 10 -22.39 8.14 9.73
N ALA A 11 -21.61 7.85 10.75
CA ALA A 11 -20.32 8.46 10.93
C ALA A 11 -19.49 8.10 9.69
N LEU A 12 -19.38 9.05 8.76
CA LEU A 12 -18.39 9.01 7.70
C LEU A 12 -17.04 8.98 8.41
N ALA A 13 -16.46 7.78 8.55
CA ALA A 13 -15.08 7.65 8.94
C ALA A 13 -14.27 8.53 7.95
N PRO A 14 -13.40 9.43 8.44
CA PRO A 14 -12.51 10.16 7.55
C PRO A 14 -11.79 9.13 6.67
N PRO A 15 -11.49 9.43 5.39
CA PRO A 15 -10.80 8.49 4.51
C PRO A 15 -9.49 8.07 5.16
N GLN A 16 -9.50 6.91 5.83
CA GLN A 16 -8.42 6.38 6.66
C GLN A 16 -7.21 5.95 5.82
N SER A 17 -7.33 5.99 4.49
CA SER A 17 -6.42 5.30 3.58
C SER A 17 -5.05 5.95 3.36
N ALA A 18 -4.76 7.13 3.92
CA ALA A 18 -3.48 7.80 3.69
C ALA A 18 -2.47 7.65 4.84
N THR A 19 -2.92 7.48 6.08
CA THR A 19 -2.06 7.72 7.26
C THR A 19 -1.59 6.47 8.00
N GLN A 20 -2.24 5.32 7.81
CA GLN A 20 -1.85 4.05 8.42
C GLN A 20 -1.88 2.94 7.36
N PRO A 21 -1.06 1.90 7.49
CA PRO A 21 -1.20 0.73 6.63
C PRO A 21 -2.58 0.11 6.84
N ALA A 22 -3.13 -0.49 5.79
CA ALA A 22 -4.32 -1.33 5.91
C ALA A 22 -4.04 -2.59 6.75
N SER A 23 -5.11 -3.20 7.25
CA SER A 23 -5.02 -4.54 7.83
C SER A 23 -4.63 -5.60 6.79
N LEU A 24 -4.15 -6.78 7.23
CA LEU A 24 -3.85 -7.90 6.33
C LEU A 24 -5.06 -8.34 5.50
N GLU A 25 -6.25 -8.35 6.12
CA GLU A 25 -7.50 -8.73 5.46
C GLU A 25 -7.86 -7.75 4.35
N GLU A 26 -7.78 -6.45 4.63
CA GLU A 26 -8.02 -5.41 3.63
C GLU A 26 -6.98 -5.46 2.50
N ALA A 27 -5.70 -5.64 2.84
CA ALA A 27 -4.63 -5.72 1.87
C ALA A 27 -4.75 -6.93 0.94
N ALA A 28 -5.35 -8.03 1.38
CA ALA A 28 -5.63 -9.18 0.51
C ALA A 28 -6.65 -8.85 -0.60
N GLY A 29 -7.52 -7.85 -0.39
CA GLY A 29 -8.48 -7.36 -1.37
C GLY A 29 -7.92 -6.34 -2.37
N TRP A 30 -6.69 -5.86 -2.18
CA TRP A 30 -6.05 -4.86 -3.03
C TRP A 30 -5.66 -5.39 -4.42
N THR A 31 -5.48 -4.48 -5.39
CA THR A 31 -5.13 -4.80 -6.78
C THR A 31 -3.78 -5.51 -6.87
N LEU A 32 -3.73 -6.69 -7.49
CA LEU A 32 -2.47 -7.43 -7.68
C LEU A 32 -1.58 -6.74 -8.73
N ILE A 33 -0.32 -6.46 -8.38
CA ILE A 33 0.70 -5.88 -9.28
C ILE A 33 1.62 -6.98 -9.83
N MET A 34 2.04 -7.88 -8.94
CA MET A 34 3.03 -8.91 -9.24
C MET A 34 2.91 -10.07 -8.27
N GLU A 35 3.21 -11.27 -8.77
CA GLU A 35 3.48 -12.45 -7.96
C GLU A 35 4.85 -13.01 -8.38
N ASP A 36 5.70 -13.34 -7.41
CA ASP A 36 7.08 -13.80 -7.64
C ASP A 36 7.36 -15.19 -7.02
N GLY A 37 6.30 -15.99 -6.82
CA GLY A 37 6.37 -17.32 -6.21
C GLY A 37 6.54 -17.31 -4.68
N VAL A 38 6.90 -16.18 -4.08
CA VAL A 38 7.04 -16.04 -2.62
C VAL A 38 6.02 -15.05 -2.07
N PHE A 39 5.84 -13.93 -2.75
CA PHE A 39 4.90 -12.88 -2.37
C PHE A 39 3.91 -12.56 -3.47
N GLN A 40 2.70 -12.22 -3.05
CA GLN A 40 1.76 -11.44 -3.83
C GLN A 40 1.92 -9.97 -3.46
N ARG A 41 2.40 -9.17 -4.41
CA ARG A 41 2.54 -7.72 -4.27
C ARG A 41 1.28 -7.03 -4.77
N ARG A 42 0.66 -6.26 -3.88
CA ARG A 42 -0.62 -5.61 -4.10
C ARG A 42 -0.54 -4.11 -3.91
N ARG A 43 -1.35 -3.40 -4.67
CA ARG A 43 -1.49 -1.94 -4.71
C ARG A 43 -2.72 -1.51 -3.94
N GLY A 44 -2.51 -0.70 -2.91
CA GLY A 44 -3.58 -0.04 -2.18
C GLY A 44 -4.24 1.09 -2.99
N PRO A 45 -5.25 1.75 -2.39
CA PRO A 45 -5.91 2.90 -2.99
C PRO A 45 -4.93 4.05 -3.23
N LEU A 46 -5.21 4.85 -4.25
CA LEU A 46 -4.45 6.05 -4.58
C LEU A 46 -4.92 7.21 -3.70
N SER A 47 -3.97 8.01 -3.23
CA SER A 47 -4.25 9.27 -2.54
C SER A 47 -3.39 10.39 -3.12
N LEU A 48 -3.92 11.61 -3.14
CA LEU A 48 -3.16 12.77 -3.60
C LEU A 48 -2.13 13.15 -2.53
N GLY A 49 -0.87 13.31 -2.97
CA GLY A 49 0.23 13.83 -2.18
C GLY A 49 0.38 15.34 -2.34
N GLU A 50 1.52 15.85 -1.88
CA GLU A 50 1.90 17.26 -2.07
C GLU A 50 2.55 17.46 -3.44
N ASN A 51 2.46 18.67 -4.00
CA ASN A 51 3.14 19.02 -5.27
C ASN A 51 2.81 18.06 -6.43
N ASP A 52 1.53 17.71 -6.59
CA ASP A 52 1.02 16.81 -7.63
C ASP A 52 1.63 15.40 -7.61
N THR A 53 2.14 14.95 -6.46
CA THR A 53 2.56 13.56 -6.26
C THR A 53 1.38 12.65 -5.91
N VAL A 54 1.56 11.35 -6.10
CA VAL A 54 0.62 10.31 -5.68
C VAL A 54 1.20 9.56 -4.50
N LEU A 55 0.45 9.48 -3.40
CA LEU A 55 0.77 8.65 -2.24
C LEU A 55 0.04 7.33 -2.32
N ILE A 56 0.76 6.24 -2.08
CA ILE A 56 0.23 4.90 -2.21
C ILE A 56 0.82 3.93 -1.20
N TRP A 57 -0.02 3.09 -0.62
CA TRP A 57 0.43 1.92 0.11
C TRP A 57 0.53 0.71 -0.81
N THR A 58 1.52 -0.13 -0.55
CA THR A 58 1.65 -1.44 -1.17
C THR A 58 1.81 -2.50 -0.08
N ALA A 59 1.39 -3.72 -0.38
CA ALA A 59 1.56 -4.86 0.50
C ALA A 59 2.25 -5.99 -0.26
N ALA A 60 3.31 -6.57 0.29
CA ALA A 60 3.83 -7.86 -0.12
C ALA A 60 3.31 -8.90 0.89
N LEU A 61 2.31 -9.66 0.45
CA LEU A 61 1.69 -10.71 1.25
C LEU A 61 2.37 -12.05 0.91
N PRO A 62 2.90 -12.79 1.88
CA PRO A 62 3.42 -14.13 1.62
C PRO A 62 2.33 -15.01 0.99
N GLN A 63 2.72 -15.88 0.08
CA GLN A 63 1.81 -16.93 -0.38
C GLN A 63 1.43 -17.89 0.77
N PRO A 64 0.30 -18.60 0.70
CA PRO A 64 -0.18 -19.46 1.78
C PRO A 64 0.85 -20.47 2.29
N GLU A 65 1.67 -21.04 1.40
CA GLU A 65 2.76 -21.97 1.73
C GLU A 65 3.91 -21.33 2.52
N HIS A 66 4.03 -20.01 2.51
CA HIS A 66 5.09 -19.25 3.16
C HIS A 66 4.61 -18.38 4.34
N ALA A 67 3.30 -18.21 4.50
CA ALA A 67 2.69 -17.34 5.51
C ALA A 67 3.00 -17.75 6.96
N ALA A 68 3.38 -19.01 7.20
CA ALA A 68 3.80 -19.48 8.52
C ALA A 68 5.21 -19.01 8.92
N THR A 69 6.05 -18.60 7.95
CA THR A 69 7.48 -18.33 8.17
C THR A 69 7.91 -16.94 7.71
N LEU A 70 7.17 -16.30 6.80
CA LEU A 70 7.48 -14.98 6.29
C LEU A 70 6.44 -13.97 6.75
N GLY A 71 6.89 -12.80 7.19
CA GLY A 71 6.02 -11.68 7.53
C GLY A 71 5.46 -10.98 6.29
N ALA A 72 4.32 -10.33 6.45
CA ALA A 72 3.80 -9.42 5.44
C ALA A 72 4.48 -8.07 5.54
N VAL A 73 4.78 -7.46 4.39
CA VAL A 73 5.48 -6.18 4.33
C VAL A 73 4.58 -5.12 3.72
N PHE A 74 4.39 -4.02 4.42
CA PHE A 74 3.66 -2.84 3.95
C PHE A 74 4.64 -1.72 3.65
N GLN A 75 4.52 -1.06 2.51
CA GLN A 75 5.38 0.05 2.15
C GLN A 75 4.56 1.21 1.59
N ARG A 76 4.80 2.41 2.11
CA ARG A 76 4.21 3.64 1.59
C ARG A 76 5.18 4.27 0.60
N PHE A 77 4.68 4.58 -0.58
CA PHE A 77 5.41 5.26 -1.64
C PHE A 77 4.80 6.61 -1.96
N GLU A 78 5.67 7.53 -2.37
CA GLU A 78 5.34 8.79 -3.01
C GLU A 78 5.87 8.76 -4.44
N LEU A 79 5.00 8.99 -5.41
CA LEU A 79 5.29 8.92 -6.84
C LEU A 79 5.14 10.29 -7.47
N ASP A 80 6.17 10.72 -8.18
CA ASP A 80 6.17 11.88 -9.08
C ASP A 80 6.06 11.32 -10.51
N CYS A 81 4.83 11.32 -11.04
CA CYS A 81 4.54 10.75 -12.34
C CYS A 81 5.16 11.53 -13.51
N PRO A 82 5.08 12.88 -13.56
CA PRO A 82 5.82 13.66 -14.56
C PRO A 82 7.33 13.42 -14.54
N GLY A 83 7.91 13.26 -13.35
CA GLY A 83 9.32 12.98 -13.17
C GLY A 83 9.72 11.51 -13.32
N HIS A 84 8.76 10.59 -13.43
CA HIS A 84 8.96 9.13 -13.34
C HIS A 84 9.81 8.69 -12.14
N LYS A 85 9.61 9.34 -10.98
CA LYS A 85 10.33 9.06 -9.74
C LYS A 85 9.41 8.41 -8.73
N ILE A 86 9.98 7.50 -7.95
CA ILE A 86 9.30 6.90 -6.81
C ILE A 86 10.21 6.95 -5.58
N ARG A 87 9.61 7.20 -4.42
CA ARG A 87 10.28 7.25 -3.13
C ARG A 87 9.49 6.44 -2.11
N ARG A 88 10.10 5.44 -1.47
CA ARG A 88 9.57 4.82 -0.24
C ARG A 88 9.61 5.87 0.85
N ARG A 89 8.49 6.12 1.52
CA ARG A 89 8.43 6.97 2.71
C ARG A 89 8.43 6.17 3.99
N GLU A 90 7.84 4.98 3.94
CA GLU A 90 7.62 4.15 5.11
C GLU A 90 7.68 2.69 4.72
N GLY A 91 8.16 1.86 5.64
CA GLY A 91 8.09 0.41 5.56
C GLY A 91 7.69 -0.14 6.92
N LEU A 92 6.77 -1.08 6.92
CA LEU A 92 6.28 -1.78 8.10
C LEU A 92 6.24 -3.28 7.82
N VAL A 93 6.44 -4.09 8.84
CA VAL A 93 6.34 -5.55 8.78
C VAL A 93 5.34 -6.07 9.80
N VAL A 94 4.54 -7.05 9.39
CA VAL A 94 3.73 -7.88 10.28
C VAL A 94 4.36 -9.26 10.27
N GLU A 95 5.09 -9.59 11.34
CA GLU A 95 5.73 -10.90 11.50
C GLU A 95 4.70 -12.03 11.56
N PRO A 96 5.07 -13.29 11.25
CA PRO A 96 4.16 -14.42 11.36
C PRO A 96 3.52 -14.53 12.75
N GLY A 97 2.19 -14.53 12.80
CA GLY A 97 1.43 -14.59 14.05
C GLY A 97 1.40 -13.30 14.87
N ALA A 98 2.04 -12.22 14.41
CA ALA A 98 1.96 -10.92 15.06
C ALA A 98 0.63 -10.23 14.77
N THR A 99 0.10 -9.53 15.76
CA THR A 99 -1.13 -8.71 15.63
C THR A 99 -0.82 -7.22 15.47
N ALA A 100 0.47 -6.84 15.45
CA ALA A 100 0.93 -5.47 15.34
C ALA A 100 2.03 -5.34 14.28
N THR A 101 2.09 -4.17 13.65
CA THR A 101 3.15 -3.80 12.70
C THR A 101 4.40 -3.29 13.44
N THR A 102 5.57 -3.68 12.99
CA THR A 102 6.87 -3.13 13.40
C THR A 102 7.47 -2.31 12.25
N ALA A 103 8.12 -1.19 12.54
CA ALA A 103 8.78 -0.39 11.50
C ALA A 103 9.96 -1.15 10.88
N LEU A 104 10.06 -1.10 9.55
CA LEU A 104 11.23 -1.61 8.82
C LEU A 104 12.36 -0.58 8.89
N ASP A 105 13.53 -1.04 9.33
CA ASP A 105 14.74 -0.24 9.33
C ASP A 105 15.20 -0.04 7.87
N GLY A 106 15.23 1.22 7.43
CA GLY A 106 15.53 1.58 6.04
C GLY A 106 14.68 2.71 5.48
N GLY A 107 14.52 3.81 6.21
CA GLY A 107 13.78 4.99 5.75
C GLY A 107 14.18 5.51 4.36
N ASP A 108 13.33 6.38 3.79
CA ASP A 108 13.49 7.13 2.54
C ASP A 108 14.44 6.53 1.48
N GLU A 109 13.96 5.50 0.76
CA GLU A 109 14.63 4.94 -0.42
C GLU A 109 14.03 5.56 -1.69
N SER A 110 14.83 6.04 -2.64
CA SER A 110 14.33 6.67 -3.87
C SER A 110 14.96 6.07 -5.11
N TRP A 111 14.12 5.79 -6.11
CA TRP A 111 14.57 5.32 -7.42
C TRP A 111 14.10 6.29 -8.50
N GLY A 112 15.05 6.77 -9.30
CA GLY A 112 14.82 7.80 -10.32
C GLY A 112 14.85 7.32 -11.78
N TYR A 113 15.15 6.04 -12.05
CA TYR A 113 15.14 5.50 -13.42
C TYR A 113 14.64 4.05 -13.45
N PRO A 114 13.72 3.66 -14.36
CA PRO A 114 13.16 2.30 -14.39
C PRO A 114 14.19 1.17 -14.51
N GLY A 115 15.34 1.42 -15.16
CA GLY A 115 16.38 0.41 -15.39
C GLY A 115 17.17 -0.03 -14.14
N SER A 116 17.09 0.71 -13.03
CA SER A 116 17.74 0.36 -11.75
C SER A 116 16.74 -0.05 -10.66
N GLN A 117 15.47 -0.12 -11.00
CA GLN A 117 14.40 -0.46 -10.07
C GLN A 117 14.23 -1.98 -9.97
N PRO A 118 13.87 -2.51 -8.79
CA PRO A 118 13.31 -3.85 -8.71
C PRO A 118 12.12 -3.98 -9.68
N PRO A 119 11.94 -5.12 -10.37
CA PRO A 119 10.90 -5.25 -11.40
C PRO A 119 9.48 -4.87 -10.96
N TRP A 120 9.14 -5.11 -9.69
CA TRP A 120 7.82 -4.76 -9.15
C TRP A 120 7.62 -3.25 -8.95
N VAL A 121 8.70 -2.51 -8.66
CA VAL A 121 8.67 -1.04 -8.52
C VAL A 121 8.42 -0.39 -9.88
N ALA A 122 9.08 -0.89 -10.93
CA ALA A 122 8.83 -0.43 -12.29
C ALA A 122 7.38 -0.66 -12.72
N ARG A 123 6.81 -1.83 -12.38
CA ARG A 123 5.37 -2.11 -12.63
C ARG A 123 4.45 -1.20 -11.84
N LEU A 124 4.74 -0.94 -10.57
CA LEU A 124 3.97 -0.01 -9.74
C LEU A 124 3.95 1.40 -10.34
N LEU A 125 5.10 1.91 -10.77
CA LEU A 125 5.22 3.24 -11.37
C LEU A 125 4.38 3.34 -12.65
N VAL A 126 4.46 2.33 -13.53
CA VAL A 126 3.64 2.29 -14.75
C VAL A 126 2.15 2.20 -14.42
N ASP A 127 1.75 1.29 -13.52
CA ASP A 127 0.34 1.09 -13.16
C ASP A 127 -0.29 2.36 -12.58
N VAL A 128 0.39 3.02 -11.64
CA VAL A 128 -0.13 4.24 -11.00
C VAL A 128 -0.17 5.40 -11.98
N CYS A 129 0.94 5.68 -12.66
CA CYS A 129 1.03 6.88 -13.50
C CYS A 129 0.18 6.79 -14.77
N THR A 130 -0.18 5.58 -15.23
CA THR A 130 -1.14 5.42 -16.34
C THR A 130 -2.59 5.61 -15.88
N VAL A 131 -2.92 5.35 -14.62
CA VAL A 131 -4.28 5.50 -14.07
C VAL A 131 -4.61 6.98 -13.76
N THR A 132 -3.59 7.80 -13.54
CA THR A 132 -3.74 9.22 -13.17
C THR A 132 -3.70 10.20 -14.34
N ASP A 133 -3.30 9.74 -15.54
CA ASP A 133 -3.30 10.51 -16.80
C ASP A 133 -4.69 10.46 -17.46
#